data_AF-A0A6L8E850-F1
#
_entry.id   AF-A0A6L8E850-F1
#
_cell.length_a   1.000
_cell.length_b   1.000
_cell.length_c   1.000
_cell.angle_alpha   90.00
_cell.angle_beta   90.00
_cell.angle_gamma   90.00
#
_symmetry.space_group_name_H-M   'P 1'
#
loop_
_entity.id
_entity.type
_entity.pdbx_description
1 polymer ?
#
loop_
_entity_poly.entity_id
_entity_poly.type
_entity_poly.pdbx_seq_one_letter_code
_entity_poly.pdbx_strand_id
1 'polypeptide(L)' 'MEPMRPGDTITAYGQVTEVYEKTGRSGKMVFVVSRTRYQNQDGRDVALVDSSMVHREIEP' A
#
# COMPACT_ATOMS: atom_id res chain seq x y z
N MET A 1 18.09 -2.23 -4.20
CA MET A 1 17.39 -2.94 -3.11
C MET A 1 18.32 -3.96 -2.53
N GLU A 2 18.33 -4.06 -1.20
CA GLU A 2 19.10 -5.06 -0.43
C GLU A 2 18.18 -6.13 0.14
N PRO A 3 18.70 -7.32 0.44
CA PRO A 3 17.88 -8.35 1.05
C PRO A 3 17.67 -8.07 2.54
N MET A 4 16.45 -8.32 3.03
CA MET A 4 16.18 -8.36 4.47
C MET A 4 16.88 -9.55 5.14
N ARG A 5 17.33 -9.37 6.38
CA ARG A 5 17.97 -10.40 7.19
C ARG A 5 17.31 -10.52 8.57
N PRO A 6 17.34 -11.71 9.21
CA PRO A 6 16.92 -11.84 10.60
C PRO A 6 17.68 -10.85 11.50
N GLY A 7 16.95 -10.14 12.36
CA GLY A 7 17.50 -9.12 13.25
C GLY A 7 17.45 -7.70 12.69
N ASP A 8 17.13 -7.50 11.40
CA ASP A 8 16.91 -6.15 10.87
C ASP A 8 15.71 -5.48 11.54
N THR A 9 15.85 -4.18 11.83
CA THR A 9 14.71 -3.32 12.20
C THR A 9 14.20 -2.67 10.93
N ILE A 10 12.95 -2.98 10.55
CA ILE A 10 12.35 -2.48 9.31
C ILE A 10 11.40 -1.31 9.60
N THR A 11 11.66 -0.17 8.96
CA THR A 11 10.75 0.99 8.96
C THR A 11 9.98 1.03 7.65
N ALA A 12 8.66 1.21 7.73
CA ALA A 12 7.76 1.27 6.58
C ALA A 12 7.21 2.69 6.38
N TYR A 13 7.26 3.18 5.15
CA TYR A 13 6.73 4.46 4.72
C TYR A 13 5.59 4.22 3.74
N GLY A 14 4.36 4.36 4.20
CA GLY A 14 3.16 4.27 3.37
C GLY A 14 2.82 5.60 2.71
N GLN A 15 2.55 5.59 1.42
CA GLN A 15 2.07 6.72 0.64
C GLN A 15 0.85 6.31 -0.17
N VAL A 16 -0.27 7.01 0.00
CA VAL A 16 -1.40 6.89 -0.94
C VAL A 16 -1.00 7.61 -2.23
N THR A 17 -0.90 6.87 -3.33
CA THR A 17 -0.47 7.41 -4.62
C THR A 17 -1.65 7.86 -5.45
N GLU A 18 -2.81 7.21 -5.29
CA GLU A 18 -4.01 7.52 -6.05
C GLU A 18 -5.28 7.11 -5.30
N VAL A 19 -6.33 7.91 -5.39
CA VAL A 19 -7.69 7.56 -4.97
C VAL A 19 -8.64 7.90 -6.10
N TYR A 20 -9.44 6.93 -6.53
CA TYR A 20 -10.41 7.13 -7.60
C TYR A 20 -11.68 6.32 -7.39
N GLU A 21 -12.76 6.71 -8.06
CA GLU A 21 -14.07 6.09 -7.92
C GLU A 21 -14.49 5.42 -9.24
N LYS A 22 -15.17 4.28 -9.14
CA LYS A 22 -15.88 3.66 -10.27
C LYS A 22 -17.28 3.26 -9.84
N THR A 23 -18.26 3.52 -10.71
CA THR A 23 -19.65 3.12 -10.50
C THR A 23 -19.98 1.96 -11.43
N GLY A 24 -20.44 0.85 -10.86
CA GLY A 24 -20.88 -0.34 -11.60
C GLY A 24 -22.31 -0.74 -11.25
N ARG A 25 -22.77 -1.88 -11.78
CA ARG A 25 -24.11 -2.44 -11.49
C ARG A 25 -24.36 -2.64 -9.99
N SER A 26 -23.30 -2.90 -9.23
CA SER A 26 -23.34 -3.16 -7.79
C SER A 26 -23.11 -1.92 -6.92
N GLY A 27 -23.16 -0.71 -7.50
CA GLY A 27 -23.00 0.55 -6.77
C GLY A 27 -21.62 1.19 -6.91
N LYS A 28 -21.36 2.17 -6.05
CA LYS A 28 -20.14 2.97 -6.03
C LYS A 28 -19.00 2.22 -5.34
N MET A 29 -17.83 2.19 -5.99
CA MET A 29 -16.60 1.62 -5.45
C MET A 29 -15.52 2.68 -5.41
N VAL A 30 -14.80 2.77 -4.29
CA VAL A 30 -13.63 3.63 -4.12
C VAL A 30 -12.39 2.75 -4.15
N PHE A 31 -11.46 3.06 -5.05
CA PHE A 31 -10.18 2.39 -5.19
C PHE A 31 -9.11 3.27 -4.57
N VAL A 32 -8.32 2.71 -3.67
CA VAL A 32 -7.17 3.36 -3.03
C VAL A 32 -5.92 2.61 -3.46
N VAL A 33 -5.02 3.29 -4.16
CA VAL A 33 -3.71 2.75 -4.53
C VAL A 33 -2.68 3.36 -3.60
N SER A 34 -1.86 2.51 -3.00
CA SER A 34 -0.81 2.93 -2.09
C SER A 34 0.50 2.22 -2.38
N ARG A 35 1.59 2.89 -2.03
CA ARG A 35 2.96 2.39 -2.10
C ARG A 35 3.54 2.39 -0.70
N THR A 36 4.10 1.26 -0.29
CA THR A 36 4.86 1.16 0.94
C THR A 36 6.33 0.88 0.63
N ARG A 37 7.20 1.80 1.06
CA ARG A 37 8.66 1.65 1.00
C ARG A 37 9.17 1.12 2.33
N TYR A 38 10.02 0.10 2.31
CA TYR A 38 10.61 -0.49 3.51
C TYR A 38 12.12 -0.26 3.53
N GLN A 39 12.63 0.18 4.67
CA GLN A 39 14.06 0.41 4.92
C GLN A 39 14.54 -0.37 6.14
N ASN A 40 15.77 -0.88 6.09
CA ASN A 40 16.43 -1.43 7.27
C ASN A 40 17.03 -0.31 8.15
N GLN A 41 17.64 -0.70 9.27
CA GLN A 41 18.27 0.20 10.25
C GLN A 41 19.37 1.10 9.68
N ASP A 42 19.99 0.70 8.55
CA ASP A 42 21.03 1.47 7.87
C ASP A 42 20.45 2.45 6.84
N GLY A 43 19.11 2.56 6.76
CA GLY A 43 18.41 3.40 5.80
C GLY A 43 18.41 2.86 4.37
N ARG A 44 18.75 1.57 4.18
CA ARG A 44 18.80 0.95 2.85
C ARG A 44 17.47 0.32 2.49
N ASP A 45 17.04 0.55 1.25
CA ASP A 45 15.76 0.03 0.76
C ASP A 45 15.81 -1.47 0.56
N VAL A 46 14.87 -2.17 1.20
CA VAL A 46 14.77 -3.63 1.16
C VAL A 46 13.54 -4.14 0.42
N ALA A 47 12.47 -3.35 0.38
CA ALA A 47 11.27 -3.68 -0.37
C ALA A 47 10.49 -2.43 -0.80
N LEU A 48 9.77 -2.57 -1.90
CA LEU A 48 8.78 -1.62 -2.37
C LEU A 48 7.52 -2.40 -2.75
N VAL A 49 6.39 -2.06 -2.14
CA VAL A 49 5.13 -2.78 -2.35
C VAL A 49 4.10 -1.79 -2.85
N ASP A 50 3.55 -2.06 -4.02
CA ASP A 50 2.35 -1.38 -4.53
C ASP A 50 1.13 -2.24 -4.21
N SER A 51 0.12 -1.62 -3.61
CA SER A 51 -1.14 -2.28 -3.23
C SER A 51 -2.34 -1.47 -3.67
N SER A 52 -3.44 -2.17 -3.96
CA SER A 52 -4.73 -1.56 -4.22
C SER A 52 -5.79 -2.14 -3.29
N MET A 53 -6.62 -1.25 -2.74
CA MET A 53 -7.74 -1.61 -1.88
C MET A 53 -9.03 -1.08 -2.52
N VAL A 54 -10.10 -1.88 -2.42
CA VAL A 54 -11.42 -1.50 -2.92
C VAL A 54 -12.37 -1.40 -1.73
N HIS A 55 -12.86 -0.19 -1.48
CA HIS A 55 -13.97 0.05 -0.57
C HIS A 55 -15.26 0.03 -1.36
N ARG A 56 -16.20 -0.81 -0.91
CA ARG A 56 -17.59 -0.79 -1.39
C ARG A 56 -18.44 -0.24 -0.26
N GLU A 57 -19.37 0.65 -0.59
CA GLU A 57 -20.41 1.02 0.34
C GLU A 57 -21.35 -0.18 0.48
N ILE A 58 -21.46 -0.72 1.69
CA ILE A 58 -22.48 -1.72 2.02
C ILE A 58 -23.60 -0.90 2.67
N GLU A 59 -24.69 -0.69 1.93
CA GLU A 59 -25.91 -0.16 2.53
C GLU A 59 -26.35 -1.13 3.65
N PRO A 60 -26.65 -0.63 4.86
CA PRO A 60 -27.00 -1.46 6.01
C PRO A 60 -28.30 -2.26 5.82
#